data_AF-A0A538QZQ2-F1
#
_entry.id   AF-A0A538QZQ2-F1
#
_cell.length_a   1.000
_cell.length_b   1.000
_cell.length_c   1.000
_cell.angle_alpha   90.00
_cell.angle_beta   90.00
_cell.angle_gamma   90.00
#
_symmetry.space_group_name_H-M   'P 1'
#
loop_
_entity.id
_entity.type
_entity.pdbx_description
1 polymer ?
#
loop_
_entity_poly.entity_id
_entity_poly.type
_entity_poly.pdbx_seq_one_letter_code
_entity_poly.pdbx_strand_id
1 'polypeptide(L)'
;MGHRRRRGLRAAAGLRAGRLRAPAARAGRPLRHGADRHRRGDGRDERELVVARARGRRRARLRALRRAPGGQRSGRVTDSVVIQILVLLVLIVCSALLTGAEAAYFSLGRARLTRLATERRQGGQAPRLIDRPHDLLVTLLVGITLINVGGSALAAHVANQVVGSRFGPIVEMAVMVVVLTTFGEVLPMTIAVKYPERFLALVRWPVIWLSSILWPVRVVLGGLTALTVQLVARDRTAQPELTEEELRTLVDVGASEGVVEREEREMIHKVFELEDTLVRSVMVPRTDMFCLDVETPREEILPALRENLHSRVPVFEGSIDVIVGILYTKDLLPYVGTGLPADFDLRAHLHPPYFVPESKRADALLQEFQAKKLHMAIVVDEYGGTAGLVALEDLLEELVGEIADEYDEPERLIQRLDASTFRVSGKLPVDELNSVTGLNISNEAYDTVGGWVLDLFGRVPRKSERRETPELIVTVEKVERTRVLEVLIALKKPVSTEAAA
;
A
#
# COMPACT_ATOMS: atom_id res chain seq x y z
N MET A 1 16.02 36.96 -32.31
CA MET A 1 17.44 37.32 -32.09
C MET A 1 18.23 36.05 -31.83
N GLY A 2 19.40 35.86 -32.44
CA GLY A 2 20.42 34.91 -31.94
C GLY A 2 20.50 33.53 -32.60
N HIS A 3 20.83 33.50 -33.88
CA HIS A 3 21.16 32.31 -34.68
C HIS A 3 22.68 32.03 -34.60
N ARG A 4 23.08 30.77 -34.88
CA ARG A 4 24.27 30.34 -35.67
C ARG A 4 25.66 30.16 -35.00
N ARG A 5 26.15 28.90 -35.16
CA ARG A 5 27.24 28.43 -36.09
C ARG A 5 28.53 27.84 -35.49
N ARG A 6 28.66 26.52 -35.69
CA ARG A 6 29.51 25.79 -36.68
C ARG A 6 31.06 25.85 -36.62
N ARG A 7 31.60 24.61 -36.77
CA ARG A 7 32.78 24.13 -37.55
C ARG A 7 34.16 24.47 -36.98
N GLY A 8 35.18 23.61 -37.03
CA GLY A 8 35.34 22.25 -37.58
C GLY A 8 36.80 21.99 -38.03
N LEU A 9 37.20 20.70 -38.11
CA LEU A 9 38.31 20.11 -38.92
C LEU A 9 39.77 20.50 -38.49
N ARG A 10 40.84 19.66 -38.53
CA ARG A 10 41.21 18.54 -39.41
C ARG A 10 42.58 17.93 -39.01
N ALA A 11 42.85 16.71 -39.51
CA ALA A 11 44.14 16.08 -39.89
C ALA A 11 45.07 15.55 -38.77
N ALA A 12 45.78 14.42 -38.89
CA ALA A 12 46.27 13.73 -40.09
C ALA A 12 46.44 12.20 -39.91
N ALA A 13 46.47 11.51 -41.05
CA ALA A 13 46.62 10.07 -41.25
C ALA A 13 48.09 9.67 -41.51
N GLY A 14 48.39 8.37 -41.37
CA GLY A 14 49.69 7.77 -41.74
C GLY A 14 49.67 6.25 -41.91
N LEU A 15 49.14 5.78 -43.06
CA LEU A 15 49.63 4.70 -43.94
C LEU A 15 50.39 3.47 -43.37
N ARG A 16 49.90 2.26 -43.68
CA ARG A 16 50.43 1.42 -44.80
C ARG A 16 49.64 0.11 -44.95
N ALA A 17 49.11 -0.09 -46.15
CA ALA A 17 48.63 -1.37 -46.69
C ALA A 17 49.49 -1.73 -47.91
N GLY A 18 49.66 -3.02 -48.24
CA GLY A 18 50.48 -3.41 -49.39
C GLY A 18 50.45 -4.87 -49.84
N ARG A 19 49.34 -5.27 -50.48
CA ARG A 19 49.25 -6.04 -51.74
C ARG A 19 49.59 -7.55 -51.84
N LEU A 20 48.51 -8.31 -52.10
CA LEU A 20 48.22 -9.30 -53.16
C LEU A 20 49.24 -9.55 -54.30
N ARG A 21 49.53 -10.82 -54.62
CA ARG A 21 49.10 -11.59 -55.83
C ARG A 21 49.94 -12.88 -56.04
N ALA A 22 49.26 -13.94 -56.52
CA ALA A 22 49.79 -15.24 -56.99
C ALA A 22 50.38 -15.14 -58.43
N PRO A 23 50.62 -16.24 -59.19
CA PRO A 23 51.27 -17.55 -58.94
C PRO A 23 52.40 -17.85 -59.98
N ALA A 24 53.23 -18.90 -59.81
CA ALA A 24 53.92 -19.54 -60.95
C ALA A 24 54.45 -20.95 -60.62
N ALA A 25 54.37 -21.81 -61.62
CA ALA A 25 54.72 -23.22 -61.61
C ALA A 25 56.14 -23.49 -62.17
N ARG A 26 56.53 -24.76 -62.04
CA ARG A 26 57.47 -25.56 -62.86
C ARG A 26 58.94 -25.70 -62.43
N ALA A 27 59.21 -26.96 -62.09
CA ALA A 27 60.16 -27.88 -62.76
C ALA A 27 61.66 -27.71 -62.50
N GLY A 28 62.30 -28.84 -62.15
CA GLY A 28 63.76 -28.95 -62.15
C GLY A 28 64.30 -30.14 -61.34
N ARG A 29 64.10 -31.36 -61.83
CA ARG A 29 64.93 -32.56 -61.57
C ARG A 29 66.40 -32.30 -62.06
N PRO A 30 67.42 -33.17 -61.87
CA PRO A 30 67.56 -34.39 -61.03
C PRO A 30 69.00 -34.68 -60.49
N LEU A 31 69.19 -35.92 -59.98
CA LEU A 31 70.39 -36.80 -60.00
C LEU A 31 71.46 -36.72 -58.88
N ARG A 32 71.51 -37.85 -58.15
CA ARG A 32 72.58 -38.88 -58.10
C ARG A 32 73.40 -39.06 -56.82
N HIS A 33 73.32 -40.32 -56.37
CA HIS A 33 74.36 -41.24 -55.90
C HIS A 33 75.05 -41.04 -54.55
N GLY A 34 74.78 -42.02 -53.68
CA GLY A 34 75.74 -42.63 -52.76
C GLY A 34 75.29 -44.06 -52.46
N ALA A 35 76.02 -45.04 -52.99
CA ALA A 35 75.99 -46.45 -52.58
C ALA A 35 76.51 -46.56 -51.12
N ASP A 36 76.30 -47.63 -50.33
CA ASP A 36 76.75 -48.99 -50.61
C ASP A 36 76.17 -50.02 -49.59
N ARG A 37 75.81 -51.20 -50.14
CA ARG A 37 76.09 -52.58 -49.70
C ARG A 37 75.62 -53.21 -48.35
N HIS A 38 74.93 -54.34 -48.58
CA HIS A 38 75.06 -55.70 -48.00
C HIS A 38 74.50 -56.03 -46.60
N ARG A 39 73.44 -56.86 -46.59
CA ARG A 39 73.51 -58.31 -46.28
C ARG A 39 72.23 -59.06 -46.65
N ARG A 40 72.40 -60.29 -47.14
CA ARG A 40 71.37 -61.30 -47.46
C ARG A 40 71.11 -62.23 -46.26
N GLY A 41 69.92 -62.81 -46.23
CA GLY A 41 69.47 -63.95 -45.42
C GLY A 41 67.94 -63.90 -45.34
N ASP A 42 67.22 -64.47 -46.31
CA ASP A 42 66.73 -65.88 -46.38
C ASP A 42 65.65 -66.22 -45.33
N GLY A 43 64.60 -66.92 -45.76
CA GLY A 43 63.51 -67.36 -44.87
C GLY A 43 62.11 -67.18 -45.45
N ARG A 44 61.80 -67.96 -46.49
CA ARG A 44 60.43 -68.27 -46.91
C ARG A 44 59.70 -68.95 -45.74
N ASP A 45 58.80 -68.27 -45.01
CA ASP A 45 57.84 -68.93 -44.11
C ASP A 45 56.67 -68.04 -43.60
N GLU A 46 56.32 -66.95 -44.29
CA GLU A 46 55.21 -66.06 -43.85
C GLU A 46 53.92 -66.17 -44.68
N ARG A 47 53.87 -67.00 -45.72
CA ARG A 47 52.73 -67.06 -46.65
C ARG A 47 51.68 -68.15 -46.35
N GLU A 48 51.98 -69.13 -45.49
CA GLU A 48 51.02 -70.19 -45.16
C GLU A 48 50.19 -69.93 -43.88
N LEU A 49 50.64 -69.03 -42.99
CA LEU A 49 49.90 -68.67 -41.76
C LEU A 49 48.76 -67.65 -41.99
N VAL A 50 48.74 -66.96 -43.13
CA VAL A 50 47.71 -65.95 -43.46
C VAL A 50 46.47 -66.58 -44.10
N VAL A 51 46.59 -67.75 -44.73
CA VAL A 51 45.48 -68.39 -45.48
C VAL A 51 44.59 -69.28 -44.57
N ALA A 52 45.12 -69.77 -43.45
CA ALA A 52 44.35 -70.58 -42.48
C ALA A 52 43.38 -69.76 -41.60
N ARG A 53 43.67 -68.47 -41.36
CA ARG A 53 42.78 -67.57 -40.57
C ARG A 53 41.58 -67.00 -41.34
N ALA A 54 41.57 -67.12 -42.66
CA ALA A 54 40.50 -66.59 -43.52
C ALA A 54 39.28 -67.52 -43.65
N ARG A 55 39.44 -68.84 -43.44
CA ARG A 55 38.35 -69.82 -43.59
C ARG A 55 37.52 -70.05 -42.31
N GLY A 56 38.06 -69.73 -41.12
CA GLY A 56 37.34 -69.80 -39.85
C GLY A 56 36.33 -68.65 -39.62
N ARG A 57 36.60 -67.45 -40.17
CA ARG A 57 35.75 -66.26 -39.97
C ARG A 57 34.47 -66.25 -40.82
N ARG A 58 34.44 -66.96 -41.96
CA ARG A 58 33.23 -67.06 -42.82
C ARG A 58 32.18 -68.02 -42.25
N ARG A 59 32.57 -69.10 -41.57
CA ARG A 59 31.61 -70.03 -40.90
C ARG A 59 31.05 -69.48 -39.59
N ALA A 60 31.79 -68.61 -38.89
CA ALA A 60 31.29 -67.89 -37.71
C ALA A 60 30.27 -66.79 -38.06
N ARG A 61 30.48 -66.05 -39.17
CA ARG A 61 29.53 -65.01 -39.64
C ARG A 61 28.19 -65.58 -40.11
N LEU A 62 28.19 -66.76 -40.74
CA LEU A 62 26.95 -67.40 -41.21
C LEU A 62 26.15 -68.10 -40.09
N ARG A 63 26.77 -68.42 -38.95
CA ARG A 63 26.06 -68.91 -37.75
C ARG A 63 25.58 -67.77 -36.84
N ALA A 64 26.23 -66.61 -36.86
CA ALA A 64 25.79 -65.41 -36.13
C ALA A 64 24.57 -64.72 -36.78
N LEU A 65 24.32 -64.93 -38.07
CA LEU A 65 23.13 -64.41 -38.79
C LEU A 65 21.88 -65.30 -38.66
N ARG A 66 21.96 -66.43 -37.95
CA ARG A 66 20.86 -67.42 -37.83
C ARG A 66 20.26 -67.53 -36.42
N ARG A 67 20.61 -66.60 -35.52
CA ARG A 67 19.93 -66.39 -34.23
C ARG A 67 19.38 -64.97 -34.18
N ALA A 68 18.35 -64.73 -34.97
CA ALA A 68 17.40 -63.68 -34.66
C ALA A 68 16.50 -64.20 -33.52
N PRO A 69 16.47 -63.55 -32.34
CA PRO A 69 15.27 -63.61 -31.53
C PRO A 69 14.24 -62.74 -32.26
N GLY A 70 13.41 -63.38 -33.07
CA GLY A 70 12.23 -62.77 -33.66
C GLY A 70 11.28 -62.31 -32.56
N GLY A 71 10.83 -61.06 -32.67
CA GLY A 71 9.47 -60.66 -32.32
C GLY A 71 9.02 -60.74 -30.86
N GLN A 72 9.59 -59.93 -29.95
CA GLN A 72 8.87 -59.55 -28.71
C GLN A 72 9.43 -58.32 -27.97
N ARG A 73 9.87 -57.27 -28.68
CA ARG A 73 10.33 -56.00 -28.05
C ARG A 73 9.55 -54.75 -28.44
N SER A 74 8.68 -54.80 -29.45
CA SER A 74 7.97 -53.59 -29.91
C SER A 74 6.82 -53.15 -29.00
N GLY A 75 6.27 -54.04 -28.16
CA GLY A 75 5.20 -53.68 -27.21
C GLY A 75 5.71 -52.93 -25.98
N ARG A 76 6.86 -53.34 -25.40
CA ARG A 76 7.35 -52.78 -24.14
C ARG A 76 7.83 -51.33 -24.21
N VAL A 77 8.32 -50.89 -25.38
CA VAL A 77 8.80 -49.50 -25.54
C VAL A 77 7.61 -48.55 -25.60
N THR A 78 6.57 -48.90 -26.37
CA THR A 78 5.35 -48.09 -26.47
C THR A 78 4.63 -47.97 -25.13
N ASP A 79 4.49 -49.09 -24.39
CA ASP A 79 3.86 -49.08 -23.06
C ASP A 79 4.64 -48.19 -22.07
N SER A 80 5.98 -48.19 -22.15
CA SER A 80 6.82 -47.36 -21.27
C SER A 80 6.68 -45.86 -21.55
N VAL A 81 6.56 -45.45 -22.81
CA VAL A 81 6.38 -44.05 -23.19
C VAL A 81 5.00 -43.54 -22.79
N VAL A 82 3.96 -44.37 -22.94
CA VAL A 82 2.59 -44.03 -22.51
C VAL A 82 2.54 -43.77 -21.00
N ILE A 83 3.19 -44.62 -20.21
CA ILE A 83 3.29 -44.42 -18.75
C ILE A 83 4.04 -43.12 -18.44
N GLN A 84 5.16 -42.82 -19.12
CA GLN A 84 5.92 -41.58 -18.90
C GLN A 84 5.11 -40.33 -19.24
N ILE A 85 4.32 -40.35 -20.31
CA ILE A 85 3.42 -39.25 -20.69
C ILE A 85 2.32 -39.08 -19.64
N LEU A 86 1.76 -40.18 -19.12
CA LEU A 86 0.77 -40.13 -18.05
C LEU A 86 1.36 -39.50 -16.78
N VAL A 87 2.59 -39.89 -16.40
CA VAL A 87 3.29 -39.29 -15.27
C VAL A 87 3.56 -37.80 -15.51
N LEU A 88 3.95 -37.41 -16.73
CA LEU A 88 4.15 -36.01 -17.09
C LEU A 88 2.85 -35.19 -16.95
N LEU A 89 1.72 -35.74 -17.40
CA LEU A 89 0.41 -35.10 -17.23
C LEU A 89 0.07 -34.90 -15.75
N VAL A 90 0.31 -35.92 -14.91
CA VAL A 90 0.11 -35.81 -13.46
C VAL A 90 1.03 -34.74 -12.84
N LEU A 91 2.29 -34.67 -13.26
CA LEU A 91 3.23 -33.63 -12.78
C LEU A 91 2.77 -32.22 -13.17
N ILE A 92 2.27 -32.02 -14.39
CA ILE A 92 1.73 -30.71 -14.82
C ILE A 92 0.52 -30.32 -13.97
N VAL A 93 -0.39 -31.26 -13.70
CA VAL A 93 -1.55 -31.01 -12.81
C VAL A 93 -1.08 -30.67 -11.40
N CYS A 94 -0.09 -31.38 -10.86
CA CYS A 94 0.45 -31.07 -9.53
C CYS A 94 1.09 -29.68 -9.50
N SER A 95 1.87 -29.31 -10.53
CA SER A 95 2.44 -27.97 -10.67
C SER A 95 1.34 -26.91 -10.69
N ALA A 96 0.30 -27.12 -11.49
CA ALA A 96 -0.87 -26.23 -11.57
C ALA A 96 -1.55 -25.99 -10.22
N LEU A 97 -1.74 -27.06 -9.44
CA LEU A 97 -2.36 -26.95 -8.11
C LEU A 97 -1.47 -26.17 -7.14
N LEU A 98 -0.16 -26.37 -7.15
CA LEU A 98 0.75 -25.67 -6.25
C LEU A 98 0.93 -24.19 -6.64
N THR A 99 1.11 -23.89 -7.92
CA THR A 99 1.22 -22.51 -8.42
C THR A 99 -0.07 -21.74 -8.17
N GLY A 100 -1.23 -22.37 -8.39
CA GLY A 100 -2.51 -21.76 -8.02
C GLY A 100 -2.66 -21.58 -6.50
N ALA A 101 -2.16 -22.50 -5.68
CA ALA A 101 -2.22 -22.35 -4.23
C ALA A 101 -1.34 -21.19 -3.74
N GLU A 102 -0.16 -21.01 -4.34
CA GLU A 102 0.71 -19.85 -4.08
C GLU A 102 0.00 -18.53 -4.46
N ALA A 103 -0.59 -18.46 -5.66
CA ALA A 103 -1.30 -17.28 -6.11
C ALA A 103 -2.53 -16.93 -5.26
N ALA A 104 -3.34 -17.94 -4.89
CA ALA A 104 -4.50 -17.77 -4.01
C ALA A 104 -4.10 -17.33 -2.60
N TYR A 105 -2.94 -17.81 -2.13
CA TYR A 105 -2.39 -17.45 -0.84
C TYR A 105 -1.94 -15.99 -0.81
N PHE A 106 -1.23 -15.53 -1.85
CA PHE A 106 -0.80 -14.13 -1.95
C PHE A 106 -1.97 -13.16 -2.15
N SER A 107 -3.03 -13.55 -2.87
CA SER A 107 -4.15 -12.65 -3.14
C SER A 107 -5.07 -12.40 -1.95
N LEU A 108 -5.16 -13.32 -0.98
CA LEU A 108 -6.03 -13.15 0.19
C LEU A 108 -5.46 -12.21 1.27
N GLY A 109 -4.15 -11.94 1.28
CA GLY A 109 -3.52 -11.17 2.34
C GLY A 109 -3.52 -11.87 3.71
N ARG A 110 -2.65 -11.44 4.64
CA ARG A 110 -2.48 -12.11 5.94
C ARG A 110 -3.68 -11.94 6.86
N ALA A 111 -4.31 -10.76 6.88
CA ALA A 111 -5.45 -10.47 7.75
C ALA A 111 -6.69 -11.28 7.38
N ARG A 112 -7.00 -11.42 6.08
CA ARG A 112 -8.19 -12.17 5.64
C ARG A 112 -8.05 -13.67 5.82
N LEU A 113 -6.85 -14.22 5.62
CA LEU A 113 -6.54 -15.61 5.96
C LEU A 113 -6.73 -15.90 7.46
N THR A 114 -6.35 -14.95 8.32
CA THR A 114 -6.51 -15.08 9.77
C THR A 114 -7.99 -14.99 10.17
N ARG A 115 -8.77 -14.06 9.60
CA ARG A 115 -10.23 -13.98 9.79
C ARG A 115 -10.94 -15.28 9.38
N LEU A 116 -10.66 -15.79 8.18
CA LEU A 116 -11.22 -17.05 7.67
C LEU A 116 -10.84 -18.27 8.54
N ALA A 117 -9.63 -18.28 9.11
CA ALA A 117 -9.20 -19.32 10.05
C ALA A 117 -9.95 -19.24 11.40
N THR A 118 -10.33 -18.03 11.81
CA THR A 118 -11.04 -17.77 13.07
C THR A 118 -12.53 -18.07 12.96
N GLU A 119 -13.17 -17.67 11.86
CA GLU A 119 -14.59 -17.99 11.56
C GLU A 119 -14.82 -19.50 11.39
N ARG A 120 -13.93 -20.22 10.68
CA ARG A 120 -14.04 -21.68 10.54
C ARG A 120 -13.70 -22.46 11.81
N ARG A 121 -13.02 -21.85 12.78
CA ARG A 121 -12.72 -22.49 14.08
C ARG A 121 -13.98 -22.79 14.88
N GLN A 122 -15.08 -22.06 14.66
CA GLN A 122 -16.38 -22.31 15.30
C GLN A 122 -17.15 -23.51 14.70
N GLY A 123 -16.73 -24.06 13.56
CA GLY A 123 -17.44 -25.14 12.84
C GLY A 123 -16.64 -26.42 12.54
N GLY A 124 -15.40 -26.54 13.06
CA GLY A 124 -14.57 -27.74 12.91
C GLY A 124 -13.22 -27.46 12.24
N GLN A 125 -12.15 -27.85 12.95
CA GLN A 125 -10.72 -27.84 12.58
C GLN A 125 -10.36 -26.96 11.36
N ALA A 126 -10.15 -25.66 11.59
CA ALA A 126 -9.37 -24.84 10.68
C ALA A 126 -7.95 -25.42 10.57
N PRO A 127 -7.42 -25.69 9.36
CA PRO A 127 -6.11 -26.32 9.22
C PRO A 127 -5.00 -25.36 9.65
N ARG A 128 -4.04 -25.87 10.43
CA ARG A 128 -2.79 -25.23 10.92
C ARG A 128 -1.83 -24.73 9.83
N LEU A 129 -2.31 -24.63 8.58
CA LEU A 129 -1.51 -24.29 7.41
C LEU A 129 -1.22 -22.78 7.31
N ILE A 130 -2.05 -21.95 7.97
CA ILE A 130 -1.94 -20.48 7.98
C ILE A 130 -1.11 -19.98 9.18
N ASP A 131 -0.88 -20.82 10.20
CA ASP A 131 -0.18 -20.43 11.44
C ASP A 131 1.29 -20.05 11.20
N ARG A 132 1.91 -20.52 10.10
CA ARG A 132 3.28 -20.16 9.69
C ARG A 132 3.34 -19.82 8.20
N PRO A 133 3.07 -18.55 7.82
CA PRO A 133 2.94 -18.12 6.43
C PRO A 133 4.22 -18.35 5.61
N HIS A 134 5.37 -18.08 6.23
CA HIS A 134 6.68 -18.26 5.63
C HIS A 134 6.97 -19.73 5.28
N ASP A 135 6.65 -20.64 6.19
CA ASP A 135 6.91 -22.07 6.03
C ASP A 135 6.08 -22.70 4.91
N LEU A 136 4.84 -22.23 4.75
CA LEU A 136 3.97 -22.62 3.66
C LEU A 136 4.51 -22.15 2.30
N LEU A 137 4.92 -20.89 2.20
CA LEU A 137 5.50 -20.33 0.97
C LEU A 137 6.75 -21.10 0.54
N VAL A 138 7.67 -21.37 1.47
CA VAL A 138 8.86 -22.18 1.18
C VAL A 138 8.48 -23.57 0.69
N THR A 139 7.44 -24.20 1.27
CA THR A 139 6.96 -25.51 0.84
C THR A 139 6.43 -25.49 -0.60
N LEU A 140 5.58 -24.51 -0.92
CA LEU A 140 4.98 -24.37 -2.25
C LEU A 140 6.08 -24.12 -3.29
N LEU A 141 6.98 -23.18 -3.03
CA LEU A 141 8.06 -22.81 -3.95
C LEU A 141 9.01 -23.98 -4.22
N VAL A 142 9.43 -24.70 -3.18
CA VAL A 142 10.28 -25.91 -3.32
C VAL A 142 9.53 -27.01 -4.07
N GLY A 143 8.25 -27.22 -3.77
CA GLY A 143 7.41 -28.20 -4.44
C GLY A 143 7.24 -27.94 -5.93
N ILE A 144 6.91 -26.71 -6.30
CA ILE A 144 6.78 -26.25 -7.70
C ILE A 144 8.12 -26.47 -8.42
N THR A 145 9.22 -26.04 -7.81
CA THR A 145 10.55 -26.19 -8.39
C THR A 145 10.90 -27.66 -8.64
N LEU A 146 10.66 -28.53 -7.66
CA LEU A 146 10.97 -29.96 -7.78
C LEU A 146 10.14 -30.64 -8.88
N ILE A 147 8.85 -30.31 -8.95
CA ILE A 147 7.93 -30.87 -9.96
C ILE A 147 8.30 -30.37 -11.35
N ASN A 148 8.62 -29.08 -11.51
CA ASN A 148 8.96 -28.50 -12.81
C ASN A 148 10.29 -29.05 -13.33
N VAL A 149 11.32 -29.14 -12.47
CA VAL A 149 12.62 -29.71 -12.84
C VAL A 149 12.49 -31.21 -13.15
N GLY A 150 11.77 -31.97 -12.32
CA GLY A 150 11.53 -33.39 -12.55
C GLY A 150 10.71 -33.66 -13.82
N GLY A 151 9.68 -32.84 -14.06
CA GLY A 151 8.83 -32.89 -15.24
C GLY A 151 9.60 -32.59 -16.52
N SER A 152 10.44 -31.55 -16.54
CA SER A 152 11.30 -31.24 -17.69
C SER A 152 12.34 -32.35 -17.94
N ALA A 153 12.96 -32.90 -16.89
CA ALA A 153 13.89 -34.02 -17.05
C ALA A 153 13.21 -35.26 -17.68
N LEU A 154 11.99 -35.58 -17.24
CA LEU A 154 11.19 -36.67 -17.79
C LEU A 154 10.76 -36.37 -19.24
N ALA A 155 10.31 -35.15 -19.52
CA ALA A 155 9.93 -34.71 -20.85
C ALA A 155 11.12 -34.80 -21.82
N ALA A 156 12.31 -34.39 -21.38
CA ALA A 156 13.53 -34.47 -22.19
C ALA A 156 13.87 -35.92 -22.53
N HIS A 157 13.69 -36.83 -21.57
CA HIS A 157 13.86 -38.25 -21.81
C HIS A 157 12.85 -38.81 -22.84
N VAL A 158 11.57 -38.47 -22.69
CA VAL A 158 10.50 -38.88 -23.62
C VAL A 158 10.75 -38.34 -25.03
N ALA A 159 11.07 -37.05 -25.16
CA ALA A 159 11.30 -36.42 -26.45
C ALA A 159 12.51 -37.02 -27.19
N ASN A 160 13.56 -37.40 -26.45
CA ASN A 160 14.71 -38.10 -27.03
C ASN A 160 14.33 -39.48 -27.59
N GLN A 161 13.37 -40.19 -26.98
CA GLN A 161 12.90 -41.48 -27.47
C GLN A 161 11.98 -41.35 -28.69
N VAL A 162 11.13 -40.31 -28.73
CA VAL A 162 10.11 -40.12 -29.78
C VAL A 162 10.67 -39.40 -31.02
N VAL A 163 11.41 -38.31 -30.80
CA VAL A 163 11.91 -37.42 -31.86
C VAL A 163 13.36 -37.74 -32.26
N GLY A 164 14.10 -38.41 -31.37
CA GLY A 164 15.52 -38.74 -31.55
C GLY A 164 16.45 -37.68 -30.95
N SER A 165 17.68 -38.08 -30.63
CA SER A 165 18.62 -37.28 -29.83
C SER A 165 19.07 -35.95 -30.46
N ARG A 166 18.94 -35.79 -31.79
CA ARG A 166 19.38 -34.58 -32.50
C ARG A 166 18.40 -33.42 -32.37
N PHE A 167 17.09 -33.70 -32.41
CA PHE A 167 16.04 -32.68 -32.37
C PHE A 167 15.17 -32.77 -31.10
N GLY A 168 15.23 -33.88 -30.37
CA GLY A 168 14.46 -34.13 -29.14
C GLY A 168 14.55 -33.03 -28.09
N PRO A 169 15.75 -32.56 -27.70
CA PRO A 169 15.87 -31.51 -26.68
C PRO A 169 15.28 -30.15 -27.12
N ILE A 170 15.37 -29.82 -28.42
CA ILE A 170 14.83 -28.56 -28.95
C ILE A 170 13.30 -28.61 -28.96
N VAL A 171 12.74 -29.74 -29.41
CA VAL A 171 11.28 -29.95 -29.43
C VAL A 171 10.73 -30.01 -28.00
N GLU A 172 11.41 -30.70 -27.08
CA GLU A 172 11.02 -30.72 -25.67
C GLU A 172 10.99 -29.32 -25.07
N MET A 173 12.07 -28.55 -25.21
CA MET A 173 12.15 -27.20 -24.66
C MET A 173 10.99 -26.33 -25.17
N ALA A 174 10.71 -26.34 -26.48
CA ALA A 174 9.62 -25.56 -27.06
C ALA A 174 8.24 -26.00 -26.54
N VAL A 175 7.99 -27.32 -26.49
CA VAL A 175 6.70 -27.86 -26.04
C VAL A 175 6.50 -27.64 -24.55
N MET A 176 7.51 -27.93 -23.72
CA MET A 176 7.44 -27.77 -22.27
C MET A 176 7.24 -26.31 -21.88
N VAL A 177 7.92 -25.35 -22.54
CA VAL A 177 7.68 -23.93 -22.27
C VAL A 177 6.22 -23.56 -22.51
N VAL A 178 5.64 -23.92 -23.65
CA VAL A 178 4.24 -23.58 -23.95
C VAL A 178 3.28 -24.30 -22.99
N VAL A 179 3.45 -25.61 -22.81
CA VAL A 179 2.52 -26.44 -22.04
C VAL A 179 2.61 -26.13 -20.54
N LEU A 180 3.81 -26.09 -19.97
CA LEU A 180 4.01 -25.84 -18.53
C LEU A 180 3.63 -24.40 -18.17
N THR A 181 4.06 -23.41 -18.95
CA THR A 181 3.70 -22.00 -18.67
C THR A 181 2.19 -21.79 -18.77
N THR A 182 1.53 -22.34 -19.80
CA THR A 182 0.09 -22.12 -20.00
C THR A 182 -0.74 -22.89 -18.98
N PHE A 183 -0.54 -24.21 -18.90
CA PHE A 183 -1.40 -25.10 -18.11
C PHE A 183 -0.90 -25.34 -16.68
N GLY A 184 0.41 -25.28 -16.46
CA GLY A 184 1.04 -25.46 -15.15
C GLY A 184 1.14 -24.17 -14.33
N GLU A 185 1.13 -22.99 -14.96
CA GLU A 185 1.39 -21.73 -14.25
C GLU A 185 0.30 -20.66 -14.48
N VAL A 186 0.17 -20.13 -15.70
CA VAL A 186 -0.65 -18.94 -15.99
C VAL A 186 -2.16 -19.20 -15.78
N LEU A 187 -2.69 -20.29 -16.34
CA LEU A 187 -4.10 -20.64 -16.22
C LEU A 187 -4.53 -20.88 -14.75
N PRO A 188 -3.85 -21.75 -13.96
CA PRO A 188 -4.23 -21.97 -12.58
C PRO A 188 -4.07 -20.72 -11.72
N MET A 189 -3.01 -19.92 -11.95
CA MET A 189 -2.82 -18.64 -11.26
C MET A 189 -4.00 -17.69 -11.51
N THR A 190 -4.46 -17.57 -12.75
CA THR A 190 -5.58 -16.69 -13.11
C THR A 190 -6.88 -17.11 -12.40
N ILE A 191 -7.14 -18.42 -12.33
CA ILE A 191 -8.32 -18.97 -11.65
C ILE A 191 -8.21 -18.77 -10.13
N ALA A 192 -7.03 -19.00 -9.57
CA ALA A 192 -6.73 -18.88 -8.15
C ALA A 192 -6.88 -17.44 -7.65
N VAL A 193 -6.43 -16.45 -8.42
CA VAL A 193 -6.61 -15.02 -8.06
C VAL A 193 -8.09 -14.63 -8.06
N LYS A 194 -8.89 -15.17 -8.98
CA LYS A 194 -10.32 -14.86 -9.07
C LYS A 194 -11.16 -15.54 -7.97
N TYR A 195 -10.79 -16.75 -7.56
CA TYR A 195 -11.54 -17.54 -6.57
C TYR A 195 -10.64 -18.18 -5.51
N PRO A 196 -9.92 -17.38 -4.70
CA PRO A 196 -8.83 -17.89 -3.87
C PRO A 196 -9.30 -18.81 -2.75
N GLU A 197 -10.44 -18.54 -2.11
CA GLU A 197 -10.95 -19.37 -1.01
C GLU A 197 -11.36 -20.77 -1.48
N ARG A 198 -12.06 -20.86 -2.62
CA ARG A 198 -12.48 -22.14 -3.21
C ARG A 198 -11.27 -22.94 -3.66
N PHE A 199 -10.26 -22.27 -4.20
CA PHE A 199 -9.02 -22.89 -4.65
C PHE A 199 -8.22 -23.45 -3.47
N LEU A 200 -8.00 -22.67 -2.41
CA LEU A 200 -7.31 -23.14 -1.21
C LEU A 200 -8.06 -24.29 -0.51
N ALA A 201 -9.39 -24.25 -0.49
CA ALA A 201 -10.20 -25.33 0.07
C ALA A 201 -10.01 -26.66 -0.69
N LEU A 202 -9.88 -26.60 -2.01
CA LEU A 202 -9.61 -27.76 -2.87
C LEU A 202 -8.20 -28.32 -2.64
N VAL A 203 -7.20 -27.44 -2.57
CA VAL A 203 -5.77 -27.80 -2.57
C VAL A 203 -5.22 -28.06 -1.16
N ARG A 204 -6.04 -27.90 -0.11
CA ARG A 204 -5.64 -28.08 1.30
C ARG A 204 -4.95 -29.41 1.59
N TRP A 205 -5.53 -30.53 1.14
CA TRP A 205 -5.04 -31.87 1.46
C TRP A 205 -3.72 -32.19 0.74
N PRO A 206 -3.60 -31.94 -0.59
CA PRO A 206 -2.32 -32.05 -1.28
C PRO A 206 -1.18 -31.26 -0.64
N VAL A 207 -1.45 -30.02 -0.21
CA VAL A 207 -0.41 -29.15 0.36
C VAL A 207 -0.01 -29.60 1.76
N ILE A 208 -0.94 -30.04 2.60
CA ILE A 208 -0.60 -30.60 3.93
C ILE A 208 0.29 -31.85 3.76
N TRP A 209 -0.07 -32.73 2.83
CA TRP A 209 0.71 -33.94 2.58
C TRP A 209 2.11 -33.60 2.05
N LEU A 210 2.20 -32.70 1.07
CA LEU A 210 3.47 -32.20 0.54
C LEU A 210 4.32 -31.53 1.62
N SER A 211 3.70 -30.75 2.50
CA SER A 211 4.38 -30.07 3.61
C SER A 211 5.02 -31.05 4.58
N SER A 212 4.40 -32.21 4.80
CA SER A 212 4.92 -33.27 5.66
C SER A 212 6.12 -33.97 5.02
N ILE A 213 6.07 -34.22 3.70
CA ILE A 213 7.18 -34.83 2.94
C ILE A 213 8.38 -33.90 2.86
N LEU A 214 8.15 -32.61 2.64
CA LEU A 214 9.20 -31.59 2.51
C LEU A 214 9.67 -31.03 3.85
N TRP A 215 9.18 -31.54 4.99
CA TRP A 215 9.62 -31.13 6.32
C TRP A 215 11.15 -31.15 6.51
N PRO A 216 11.90 -32.23 6.18
CA PRO A 216 13.36 -32.24 6.38
C PRO A 216 14.09 -31.21 5.51
N VAL A 217 13.64 -31.02 4.26
CA VAL A 217 14.19 -29.99 3.36
C VAL A 217 13.98 -28.60 3.93
N ARG A 218 12.80 -28.35 4.51
CA ARG A 218 12.46 -27.08 5.16
C ARG A 218 13.34 -26.80 6.37
N VAL A 219 13.63 -27.79 7.20
CA VAL A 219 14.54 -27.63 8.35
C VAL A 219 15.94 -27.22 7.90
N VAL A 220 16.45 -27.83 6.82
CA VAL A 220 17.76 -27.46 6.24
C VAL A 220 17.75 -26.02 5.72
N LEU A 221 16.75 -25.65 4.91
CA LEU A 221 16.62 -24.30 4.37
C LEU A 221 16.40 -23.24 5.47
N GLY A 222 15.67 -23.60 6.53
CA GLY A 222 15.50 -22.80 7.74
C GLY A 222 16.82 -22.56 8.47
N GLY A 223 17.67 -23.58 8.55
CA GLY A 223 19.03 -23.46 9.10
C GLY A 223 19.91 -22.52 8.27
N LEU A 224 19.85 -22.60 6.94
CA LEU A 224 20.57 -21.70 6.04
C LEU A 224 20.12 -20.24 6.16
N THR A 225 18.81 -20.01 6.27
CA THR A 225 18.26 -18.66 6.49
C THR A 225 18.61 -18.12 7.88
N ALA A 226 18.57 -18.94 8.92
CA ALA A 226 19.05 -18.54 10.25
C ALA A 226 20.55 -18.18 10.24
N LEU A 227 21.36 -18.93 9.48
CA LEU A 227 22.78 -18.65 9.31
C LEU A 227 23.02 -17.33 8.58
N THR A 228 22.29 -17.04 7.49
CA THR A 228 22.43 -15.76 6.78
C THR A 228 21.96 -14.59 7.63
N VAL A 229 20.86 -14.74 8.38
CA VAL A 229 20.40 -13.72 9.32
C VAL A 229 21.44 -13.50 10.42
N GLN A 230 22.03 -14.53 11.00
CA GLN A 230 23.08 -14.37 12.01
C GLN A 230 24.34 -13.68 11.48
N LEU A 231 24.66 -13.86 10.19
CA LEU A 231 25.79 -13.20 9.55
C LEU A 231 25.52 -11.73 9.19
N VAL A 232 24.26 -11.37 8.94
CA VAL A 232 23.84 -10.02 8.51
C VAL A 232 23.30 -9.17 9.67
N ALA A 233 22.64 -9.78 10.65
CA ALA A 233 21.90 -9.10 11.73
C ALA A 233 22.71 -8.89 13.01
N ARG A 234 24.05 -8.91 12.94
CA ARG A 234 24.92 -8.75 14.11
C ARG A 234 24.73 -7.40 14.85
N ASP A 235 24.02 -6.44 14.24
CA ASP A 235 23.76 -5.11 14.79
C ASP A 235 22.29 -4.82 15.20
N ARG A 236 21.37 -5.80 15.18
CA ARG A 236 19.96 -5.56 15.56
C ARG A 236 19.53 -6.38 16.79
N THR A 237 20.06 -6.01 17.95
CA THR A 237 19.53 -6.41 19.28
C THR A 237 18.71 -5.31 19.97
N ALA A 238 18.43 -4.19 19.31
CA ALA A 238 17.36 -3.31 19.73
C ALA A 238 16.04 -3.87 19.17
N GLN A 239 15.05 -4.06 20.03
CA GLN A 239 13.67 -4.22 19.55
C GLN A 239 13.39 -3.05 18.58
N PRO A 240 12.72 -3.26 17.44
CA PRO A 240 12.28 -2.13 16.65
C PRO A 240 11.33 -1.33 17.53
N GLU A 241 11.82 -0.23 18.08
CA GLU A 241 10.98 0.82 18.65
C GLU A 241 10.14 1.30 17.47
N LEU A 242 8.89 0.86 17.43
CA LEU A 242 7.95 1.28 16.39
C LEU A 242 7.87 2.80 16.47
N THR A 243 8.24 3.48 15.39
CA THR A 243 8.05 4.93 15.33
C THR A 243 6.56 5.24 15.19
N GLU A 244 6.18 6.47 15.49
CA GLU A 244 4.80 6.93 15.31
C GLU A 244 4.35 6.77 13.85
N GLU A 245 5.23 7.05 12.89
CA GLU A 245 4.95 6.87 11.46
C GLU A 245 4.73 5.41 11.09
N GLU A 246 5.47 4.48 11.70
CA GLU A 246 5.25 3.04 11.54
C GLU A 246 3.89 2.62 12.11
N LEU A 247 3.49 3.17 13.26
CA LEU A 247 2.17 2.97 13.86
C LEU A 247 1.03 3.51 12.98
N ARG A 248 1.16 4.75 12.47
CA ARG A 248 0.20 5.34 11.51
C ARG A 248 0.07 4.47 10.26
N THR A 249 1.20 3.99 9.72
CA THR A 249 1.21 3.10 8.56
C THR A 249 0.48 1.79 8.83
N LEU A 250 0.67 1.20 10.02
CA LEU A 250 -0.04 -0.04 10.40
C LEU A 250 -1.55 0.17 10.50
N VAL A 251 -1.99 1.32 11.01
CA VAL A 251 -3.41 1.70 11.10
C VAL A 251 -4.00 1.87 9.69
N ASP A 252 -3.30 2.55 8.79
CA ASP A 252 -3.74 2.71 7.40
C ASP A 252 -3.81 1.38 6.63
N VAL A 253 -2.83 0.50 6.82
CA VAL A 253 -2.87 -0.87 6.27
C VAL A 253 -4.05 -1.64 6.85
N GLY A 254 -4.27 -1.58 8.16
CA GLY A 254 -5.42 -2.20 8.83
C GLY A 254 -6.75 -1.72 8.28
N ALA A 255 -6.89 -0.42 8.01
CA ALA A 255 -8.09 0.14 7.39
C ALA A 255 -8.29 -0.35 5.95
N SER A 256 -7.23 -0.38 5.15
CA SER A 256 -7.28 -0.90 3.76
C SER A 256 -7.65 -2.39 3.68
N GLU A 257 -7.28 -3.18 4.69
CA GLU A 257 -7.62 -4.59 4.81
C GLU A 257 -9.01 -4.82 5.45
N GLY A 258 -9.73 -3.74 5.80
CA GLY A 258 -11.04 -3.77 6.45
C GLY A 258 -11.00 -4.30 7.88
N VAL A 259 -9.83 -4.22 8.53
CA VAL A 259 -9.63 -4.56 9.94
C VAL A 259 -10.04 -3.43 10.86
N VAL A 260 -9.77 -2.19 10.44
CA VAL A 260 -10.11 -0.94 11.13
C VAL A 260 -11.17 -0.23 10.30
N GLU A 261 -12.23 0.27 10.93
CA GLU A 261 -13.25 1.07 10.25
C GLU A 261 -12.68 2.45 9.87
N ARG A 262 -13.32 3.15 8.92
CA ARG A 262 -12.78 4.42 8.43
C ARG A 262 -12.84 5.49 9.51
N GLU A 263 -13.91 5.49 10.29
CA GLU A 263 -14.16 6.41 11.40
C GLU A 263 -13.15 6.16 12.53
N GLU A 264 -12.83 4.89 12.83
CA GLU A 264 -11.78 4.53 13.81
C GLU A 264 -10.40 4.99 13.35
N ARG A 265 -10.09 4.83 12.05
CA ARG A 265 -8.83 5.30 11.46
C ARG A 265 -8.68 6.81 11.62
N GLU A 266 -9.73 7.57 11.32
CA GLU A 266 -9.74 9.03 11.45
C GLU A 266 -9.54 9.47 12.91
N MET A 267 -10.23 8.84 13.86
CA MET A 267 -10.03 9.11 15.28
C MET A 267 -8.59 8.82 15.74
N ILE A 268 -7.99 7.72 15.29
CA ILE A 268 -6.61 7.38 15.64
C ILE A 268 -5.62 8.43 15.10
N HIS A 269 -5.81 8.92 13.87
CA HIS A 269 -4.98 10.00 13.32
C HIS A 269 -5.12 11.29 14.13
N LYS A 270 -6.36 11.65 14.50
CA LYS A 270 -6.64 12.83 15.35
C LYS A 270 -6.00 12.76 16.73
N VAL A 271 -5.89 11.56 17.31
CA VAL A 271 -5.17 11.36 18.59
C VAL A 271 -3.70 11.76 18.46
N PHE A 272 -3.04 11.38 17.35
CA PHE A 272 -1.66 11.80 17.11
C PHE A 272 -1.55 13.30 16.82
N GLU A 273 -2.51 13.88 16.09
CA GLU A 273 -2.54 15.32 15.81
C GLU A 273 -2.75 16.18 17.07
N LEU A 274 -3.60 15.73 18.01
CA LEU A 274 -3.86 16.46 19.26
C LEU A 274 -2.58 16.64 20.09
N GLU A 275 -1.63 15.71 19.99
CA GLU A 275 -0.32 15.86 20.64
C GLU A 275 0.37 17.15 20.14
N ASP A 276 0.34 17.43 18.84
CA ASP A 276 1.01 18.61 18.27
C ASP A 276 0.14 19.87 18.27
N THR A 277 -1.16 19.73 18.55
CA THR A 277 -2.10 20.86 18.62
C THR A 277 -1.85 21.71 19.86
N LEU A 278 -1.84 23.03 19.66
CA LEU A 278 -1.67 24.02 20.72
C LEU A 278 -3.02 24.60 21.13
N VAL A 279 -3.14 25.01 22.40
CA VAL A 279 -4.38 25.59 22.95
C VAL A 279 -4.86 26.78 22.14
N ARG A 280 -3.96 27.62 21.60
CA ARG A 280 -4.35 28.74 20.73
C ARG A 280 -5.13 28.34 19.47
N SER A 281 -4.97 27.11 18.99
CA SER A 281 -5.62 26.62 17.77
C SER A 281 -7.05 26.16 18.01
N VAL A 282 -7.37 25.81 19.26
CA VAL A 282 -8.66 25.21 19.68
C VAL A 282 -9.47 26.11 20.60
N MET A 283 -8.88 27.22 21.08
CA MET A 283 -9.55 28.15 21.98
C MET A 283 -10.63 28.96 21.23
N VAL A 284 -11.69 29.31 21.96
CA VAL A 284 -12.61 30.38 21.58
C VAL A 284 -11.88 31.72 21.74
N PRO A 285 -11.66 32.49 20.66
CA PRO A 285 -10.94 33.75 20.74
C PRO A 285 -11.65 34.78 21.61
N ARG A 286 -10.90 35.70 22.22
CA ARG A 286 -11.43 36.79 23.06
C ARG A 286 -12.64 37.51 22.46
N THR A 287 -12.64 37.75 21.16
CA THR A 287 -13.71 38.51 20.47
C THR A 287 -15.04 37.77 20.42
N ASP A 288 -15.01 36.46 20.58
CA ASP A 288 -16.14 35.56 20.41
C ASP A 288 -16.60 34.98 21.77
N MET A 289 -15.91 35.34 22.87
CA MET A 289 -16.28 34.96 24.22
C MET A 289 -17.55 35.69 24.68
N PHE A 290 -18.54 34.92 25.14
CA PHE A 290 -19.62 35.47 25.97
C PHE A 290 -19.15 35.61 27.42
N CYS A 291 -19.10 36.84 27.93
CA CYS A 291 -18.70 37.16 29.29
C CYS A 291 -19.72 38.09 29.96
N LEU A 292 -19.77 38.07 31.29
CA LEU A 292 -20.53 39.03 32.09
C LEU A 292 -19.59 39.96 32.86
N ASP A 293 -19.98 41.23 33.00
CA ASP A 293 -19.31 42.13 33.95
C ASP A 293 -19.80 41.80 35.37
N VAL A 294 -18.92 41.87 36.37
CA VAL A 294 -19.30 41.74 37.78
C VAL A 294 -20.34 42.79 38.21
N GLU A 295 -20.35 43.95 37.53
CA GLU A 295 -21.32 45.03 37.75
C GLU A 295 -22.63 44.86 36.96
N THR A 296 -22.80 43.75 36.21
CA THR A 296 -24.03 43.50 35.45
C THR A 296 -25.26 43.53 36.38
N PRO A 297 -26.30 44.34 36.07
CA PRO A 297 -27.50 44.38 36.88
C PRO A 297 -28.15 42.99 36.98
N ARG A 298 -28.52 42.59 38.20
CA ARG A 298 -29.15 41.27 38.47
C ARG A 298 -30.37 40.96 37.57
N GLU A 299 -31.09 41.99 37.15
CA GLU A 299 -32.27 41.84 36.29
C GLU A 299 -31.90 41.43 34.85
N GLU A 300 -30.66 41.69 34.43
CA GLU A 300 -30.12 41.39 33.10
C GLU A 300 -29.35 40.06 33.04
N ILE A 301 -28.84 39.56 34.18
CA ILE A 301 -28.06 38.30 34.25
C ILE A 301 -28.84 37.11 33.69
N LEU A 302 -30.03 36.83 34.23
CA LEU A 302 -30.83 35.69 33.80
C LEU A 302 -31.29 35.80 32.33
N PRO A 303 -31.73 36.96 31.82
CA PRO A 303 -31.96 37.17 30.39
C PRO A 303 -30.73 36.87 29.52
N ALA A 304 -29.55 37.40 29.87
CA ALA A 304 -28.34 37.21 29.08
C ALA A 304 -27.90 35.73 29.01
N LEU A 305 -28.02 35.01 30.13
CA LEU A 305 -27.75 33.56 30.18
C LEU A 305 -28.74 32.74 29.35
N ARG A 306 -30.01 33.15 29.30
CA ARG A 306 -31.04 32.48 28.48
C ARG A 306 -30.85 32.68 26.99
N GLU A 307 -30.27 33.81 26.59
CA GLU A 307 -30.00 34.11 25.19
C GLU A 307 -28.80 33.31 24.66
N ASN A 308 -27.77 33.11 25.47
CA ASN A 308 -26.51 32.48 25.05
C ASN A 308 -26.40 30.99 25.42
N LEU A 309 -27.20 30.50 26.37
CA LEU A 309 -27.32 29.08 26.76
C LEU A 309 -26.03 28.35 27.17
N HIS A 310 -24.96 29.07 27.48
CA HIS A 310 -23.73 28.45 27.97
C HIS A 310 -23.85 27.94 29.40
N SER A 311 -23.25 26.78 29.68
CA SER A 311 -23.21 26.17 31.03
C SER A 311 -22.27 26.91 32.00
N ARG A 312 -21.25 27.57 31.48
CA ARG A 312 -20.19 28.27 32.23
C ARG A 312 -19.88 29.58 31.54
N VAL A 313 -19.77 30.65 32.31
CA VAL A 313 -19.61 32.00 31.78
C VAL A 313 -18.50 32.72 32.56
N PRO A 314 -17.43 33.18 31.88
CA PRO A 314 -16.43 34.03 32.52
C PRO A 314 -17.04 35.34 32.99
N VAL A 315 -16.68 35.75 34.20
CA VAL A 315 -17.07 37.04 34.79
C VAL A 315 -15.82 37.90 34.98
N PHE A 316 -15.86 39.12 34.46
CA PHE A 316 -14.75 40.06 34.49
C PHE A 316 -15.07 41.31 35.31
N GLU A 317 -14.04 42.07 35.68
CA GLU A 317 -14.18 43.35 36.41
C GLU A 317 -13.48 44.47 35.62
N GLY A 318 -14.26 45.40 35.07
CA GLY A 318 -13.79 46.57 34.32
C GLY A 318 -13.23 46.28 32.92
N SER A 319 -12.37 45.27 32.75
CA SER A 319 -11.87 44.80 31.45
C SER A 319 -11.96 43.28 31.37
N ILE A 320 -12.21 42.76 30.16
CA ILE A 320 -12.19 41.31 29.83
C ILE A 320 -10.82 40.66 30.15
N ASP A 321 -9.76 41.45 30.27
CA ASP A 321 -8.44 40.99 30.70
C ASP A 321 -8.38 40.60 32.19
N VAL A 322 -9.37 41.03 32.99
CA VAL A 322 -9.43 40.80 34.44
C VAL A 322 -10.58 39.85 34.75
N ILE A 323 -10.39 38.55 34.48
CA ILE A 323 -11.37 37.51 34.83
C ILE A 323 -11.30 37.25 36.34
N VAL A 324 -12.37 37.60 37.06
CA VAL A 324 -12.48 37.42 38.51
C VAL A 324 -13.03 36.05 38.91
N GLY A 325 -13.74 35.37 38.00
CA GLY A 325 -14.21 34.01 38.20
C GLY A 325 -15.12 33.48 37.12
N ILE A 326 -15.63 32.27 37.31
CA ILE A 326 -16.53 31.59 36.38
C ILE A 326 -17.89 31.39 37.06
N LEU A 327 -18.94 31.89 36.42
CA LEU A 327 -20.31 31.63 36.83
C LEU A 327 -20.78 30.31 36.24
N TYR A 328 -21.29 29.41 37.08
CA TYR A 328 -21.96 28.19 36.62
C TYR A 328 -23.46 28.46 36.51
N THR A 329 -24.01 28.35 35.30
CA THR A 329 -25.43 28.64 35.03
C THR A 329 -26.35 27.75 35.87
N LYS A 330 -25.94 26.50 36.14
CA LYS A 330 -26.67 25.57 37.00
C LYS A 330 -26.83 26.06 38.44
N ASP A 331 -25.92 26.88 38.95
CA ASP A 331 -25.97 27.38 40.32
C ASP A 331 -27.08 28.44 40.48
N LEU A 332 -27.56 28.98 39.35
CA LEU A 332 -28.69 29.90 39.32
C LEU A 332 -30.05 29.22 39.13
N LEU A 333 -30.10 27.89 38.97
CA LEU A 333 -31.35 27.14 38.86
C LEU A 333 -32.35 27.41 40.01
N PRO A 334 -31.92 27.56 41.29
CA PRO A 334 -32.85 27.88 42.38
C PRO A 334 -33.61 29.20 42.22
N TYR A 335 -33.12 30.12 41.38
CA TYR A 335 -33.73 31.45 41.17
C TYR A 335 -34.61 31.50 39.91
N VAL A 336 -34.72 30.38 39.18
CA VAL A 336 -35.55 30.29 37.98
C VAL A 336 -37.02 30.39 38.39
N GLY A 337 -37.70 31.43 37.92
CA GLY A 337 -39.12 31.70 38.16
C GLY A 337 -39.41 32.71 39.27
N THR A 338 -38.55 32.81 40.29
CA THR A 338 -38.66 33.83 41.35
C THR A 338 -37.82 35.08 41.06
N GLY A 339 -36.83 34.98 40.16
CA GLY A 339 -35.85 36.03 39.91
C GLY A 339 -34.73 36.06 40.96
N LEU A 340 -33.70 36.85 40.68
CA LEU A 340 -32.56 37.03 41.60
C LEU A 340 -32.97 37.95 42.78
N PRO A 341 -32.59 37.62 44.03
CA PRO A 341 -32.91 38.41 45.23
C PRO A 341 -32.46 39.88 45.19
N ALA A 342 -33.09 40.71 46.04
CA ALA A 342 -32.66 42.04 46.52
C ALA A 342 -31.16 42.31 46.46
N ASP A 343 -30.49 41.42 47.16
CA ASP A 343 -29.14 41.45 47.69
C ASP A 343 -28.26 40.42 46.99
N PHE A 344 -28.65 39.99 45.78
CA PHE A 344 -27.88 39.00 45.02
C PHE A 344 -26.49 39.56 44.69
N ASP A 345 -25.46 38.92 45.25
CA ASP A 345 -24.07 39.19 44.95
C ASP A 345 -23.55 38.17 43.93
N LEU A 346 -23.28 38.63 42.71
CA LEU A 346 -22.71 37.80 41.66
C LEU A 346 -21.34 37.23 42.08
N ARG A 347 -20.52 38.02 42.78
CA ARG A 347 -19.15 37.66 43.17
C ARG A 347 -19.14 36.47 44.14
N ALA A 348 -20.15 36.37 44.99
CA ALA A 348 -20.32 35.25 45.93
C ALA A 348 -20.65 33.91 45.25
N HIS A 349 -21.09 33.93 43.98
CA HIS A 349 -21.48 32.74 43.22
C HIS A 349 -20.43 32.33 42.17
N LEU A 350 -19.26 32.98 42.16
CA LEU A 350 -18.19 32.68 41.23
C LEU A 350 -17.31 31.53 41.72
N HIS A 351 -16.97 30.64 40.80
CA HIS A 351 -15.94 29.62 40.98
C HIS A 351 -14.58 30.15 40.53
N PRO A 352 -13.47 29.69 41.15
CA PRO A 352 -12.14 30.15 40.80
C PRO A 352 -11.81 29.81 39.34
N PRO A 353 -11.27 30.77 38.55
CA PRO A 353 -10.88 30.51 37.17
C PRO A 353 -9.56 29.71 37.13
N TYR A 354 -9.39 28.91 36.07
CA TYR A 354 -8.15 28.20 35.79
C TYR A 354 -7.48 28.80 34.57
N PHE A 355 -6.23 29.23 34.70
CA PHE A 355 -5.50 29.92 33.64
C PHE A 355 -4.45 29.02 32.99
N VAL A 356 -4.33 29.11 31.67
CA VAL A 356 -3.34 28.37 30.87
C VAL A 356 -2.74 29.26 29.79
N PRO A 357 -1.45 29.12 29.45
CA PRO A 357 -0.85 29.87 28.35
C PRO A 357 -1.33 29.33 26.99
N GLU A 358 -1.40 30.22 25.99
CA GLU A 358 -1.81 29.87 24.63
C GLU A 358 -0.88 28.86 23.91
N SER A 359 0.36 28.76 24.38
CA SER A 359 1.41 27.85 23.88
C SER A 359 1.37 26.44 24.49
N LYS A 360 0.44 26.16 25.40
CA LYS A 360 0.28 24.83 25.98
C LYS A 360 -0.23 23.84 24.92
N ARG A 361 0.19 22.57 25.00
CA ARG A 361 -0.34 21.50 24.15
C ARG A 361 -1.76 21.10 24.60
N ALA A 362 -2.63 20.80 23.64
CA ALA A 362 -4.03 20.46 23.86
C ALA A 362 -4.18 19.12 24.59
N ASP A 363 -3.36 18.11 24.25
CA ASP A 363 -3.30 16.81 24.94
C ASP A 363 -3.01 16.96 26.44
N ALA A 364 -2.04 17.80 26.79
CA ALA A 364 -1.65 18.08 28.16
C ALA A 364 -2.76 18.82 28.92
N LEU A 365 -3.47 19.73 28.25
CA LEU A 365 -4.63 20.41 28.85
C LEU A 365 -5.78 19.43 29.10
N LEU A 366 -6.07 18.53 28.16
CA LEU A 366 -7.10 17.50 28.32
C LEU A 366 -6.82 16.60 29.54
N GLN A 367 -5.56 16.18 29.71
CA GLN A 367 -5.15 15.41 30.90
C GLN A 367 -5.34 16.21 32.20
N GLU A 368 -5.04 17.51 32.21
CA GLU A 368 -5.27 18.36 33.37
C GLU A 368 -6.75 18.54 33.69
N PHE A 369 -7.60 18.70 32.67
CA PHE A 369 -9.05 18.76 32.82
C PHE A 369 -9.59 17.49 33.46
N GLN A 370 -9.14 16.32 33.00
CA GLN A 370 -9.52 15.04 33.61
C GLN A 370 -9.04 14.90 35.06
N ALA A 371 -7.77 15.20 35.32
CA ALA A 371 -7.17 15.06 36.65
C ALA A 371 -7.79 16.00 37.69
N LYS A 372 -8.07 17.25 37.29
CA LYS A 372 -8.61 18.29 38.16
C LYS A 372 -10.13 18.41 38.10
N LYS A 373 -10.80 17.64 37.23
CA LYS A 373 -12.24 17.70 36.94
C LYS A 373 -12.69 19.11 36.53
N LEU A 374 -11.88 19.76 35.69
CA LEU A 374 -12.17 21.06 35.11
C LEU A 374 -12.82 20.88 33.74
N HIS A 375 -13.62 21.86 33.33
CA HIS A 375 -14.34 21.85 32.04
C HIS A 375 -14.14 23.14 31.24
N MET A 376 -13.40 24.11 31.79
CA MET A 376 -13.13 25.39 31.15
C MET A 376 -11.84 25.95 31.73
N ALA A 377 -11.03 26.55 30.88
CA ALA A 377 -9.88 27.36 31.25
C ALA A 377 -9.89 28.68 30.50
N ILE A 378 -9.33 29.71 31.13
CA ILE A 378 -9.06 31.00 30.50
C ILE A 378 -7.66 30.95 29.91
N VAL A 379 -7.53 31.32 28.65
CA VAL A 379 -6.26 31.33 27.93
C VAL A 379 -5.65 32.71 28.06
N VAL A 380 -4.38 32.76 28.50
CA VAL A 380 -3.62 34.01 28.66
C VAL A 380 -2.52 34.14 27.60
N ASP A 381 -2.33 35.37 27.14
CA ASP A 381 -1.23 35.76 26.25
C ASP A 381 0.08 36.02 27.05
N GLU A 382 1.17 36.34 26.35
CA GLU A 382 2.48 36.62 26.95
C GLU A 382 2.53 37.91 27.77
N TYR A 383 1.55 38.80 27.59
CA TYR A 383 1.43 40.06 28.30
C TYR A 383 0.52 39.95 29.53
N GLY A 384 -0.05 38.76 29.77
CA GLY A 384 -0.98 38.48 30.85
C GLY A 384 -2.42 38.93 30.58
N GLY A 385 -2.74 39.29 29.34
CA GLY A 385 -4.10 39.56 28.89
C GLY A 385 -4.88 38.28 28.58
N THR A 386 -6.20 38.40 28.47
CA THR A 386 -7.06 37.27 28.08
C THR A 386 -7.01 37.09 26.57
N ALA A 387 -6.45 35.98 26.10
CA ALA A 387 -6.41 35.60 24.69
C ALA A 387 -7.72 34.93 24.24
N GLY A 388 -8.36 34.19 25.15
CA GLY A 388 -9.55 33.41 24.86
C GLY A 388 -9.99 32.53 26.03
N LEU A 389 -10.86 31.56 25.75
CA LEU A 389 -11.17 30.44 26.66
C LEU A 389 -11.12 29.12 25.90
N VAL A 390 -10.98 28.03 26.62
CA VAL A 390 -11.04 26.67 26.05
C VAL A 390 -11.88 25.80 26.96
N ALA A 391 -12.86 25.11 26.39
CA ALA A 391 -13.75 24.19 27.06
C ALA A 391 -13.28 22.73 26.88
N LEU A 392 -13.83 21.81 27.66
CA LEU A 392 -13.50 20.38 27.51
C LEU A 392 -14.05 19.84 26.19
N GLU A 393 -15.20 20.36 25.79
CA GLU A 393 -15.94 20.05 24.58
C GLU A 393 -15.08 20.36 23.34
N ASP A 394 -14.45 21.54 23.28
CA ASP A 394 -13.54 21.94 22.19
C ASP A 394 -12.35 20.95 22.04
N LEU A 395 -11.79 20.47 23.15
CA LEU A 395 -10.69 19.50 23.13
C LEU A 395 -11.14 18.10 22.69
N LEU A 396 -12.39 17.73 22.96
CA LEU A 396 -12.96 16.45 22.54
C LEU A 396 -13.36 16.47 21.07
N GLU A 397 -13.82 17.62 20.57
CA GLU A 397 -14.15 17.82 19.16
C GLU A 397 -12.94 17.58 18.25
N GLU A 398 -11.74 18.00 18.67
CA GLU A 398 -10.51 17.70 17.94
C GLU A 398 -10.22 16.20 17.83
N LEU A 399 -10.63 15.38 18.80
CA LEU A 399 -10.44 13.92 18.79
C LEU A 399 -11.54 13.19 18.01
N VAL A 400 -12.80 13.60 18.22
CA VAL A 400 -13.97 12.86 17.74
C VAL A 400 -14.49 13.40 16.40
N GLY A 401 -14.14 14.65 16.05
CA GLY A 401 -14.83 15.43 15.01
C GLY A 401 -16.03 16.17 15.57
N GLU A 402 -16.74 16.91 14.69
CA GLU A 402 -17.89 17.71 15.11
C GLU A 402 -18.90 16.86 15.87
N ILE A 403 -19.04 17.13 17.17
CA ILE A 403 -20.09 16.58 17.99
C ILE A 403 -21.23 17.59 17.91
N ALA A 404 -22.18 17.34 17.01
CA ALA A 404 -23.36 18.19 16.90
C ALA A 404 -24.08 18.23 18.26
N ASP A 405 -24.23 19.44 18.82
CA ASP A 405 -24.98 19.64 20.05
C ASP A 405 -26.47 19.32 19.80
N GLU A 406 -27.19 18.89 20.83
CA GLU A 406 -28.62 18.55 20.73
C GLU A 406 -29.48 19.79 20.36
N TYR A 407 -28.90 20.99 20.48
CA TYR A 407 -29.49 22.28 20.11
C TYR A 407 -29.02 22.84 18.78
N ASP A 408 -28.06 22.19 18.10
CA ASP A 408 -27.58 22.64 16.81
C ASP A 408 -28.63 22.33 15.74
N GLU A 409 -29.23 23.38 15.16
CA GLU A 409 -29.79 23.21 13.82
C GLU A 409 -28.62 22.88 12.90
N PRO A 410 -28.67 21.80 12.09
CA PRO A 410 -27.57 21.44 11.21
C PRO A 410 -27.28 22.63 10.28
N GLU A 411 -26.19 23.34 10.55
CA GLU A 411 -25.76 24.49 9.77
C GLU A 411 -25.38 23.94 8.39
N ARG A 412 -26.29 24.05 7.41
CA ARG A 412 -26.04 23.53 6.06
C ARG A 412 -24.95 24.39 5.41
N LEU A 413 -23.71 23.96 5.53
CA LEU A 413 -22.53 24.66 5.01
C LEU A 413 -22.58 24.81 3.48
N ILE A 414 -23.30 23.93 2.79
CA ILE A 414 -23.60 24.05 1.36
C ILE A 414 -25.04 23.61 1.05
N GLN A 415 -25.75 24.45 0.31
CA GLN A 415 -27.11 24.19 -0.17
C GLN A 415 -27.19 24.43 -1.67
N ARG A 416 -27.42 23.36 -2.43
CA ARG A 416 -27.69 23.47 -3.87
C ARG A 416 -29.07 24.08 -4.10
N LEU A 417 -29.13 25.23 -4.76
CA LEU A 417 -30.38 25.91 -5.11
C LEU A 417 -30.88 25.46 -6.50
N ASP A 418 -29.97 25.24 -7.45
CA ASP A 418 -30.29 24.73 -8.79
C ASP A 418 -29.11 23.95 -9.43
N ALA A 419 -29.18 23.65 -10.72
CA ALA A 419 -28.15 22.88 -11.43
C ALA A 419 -26.74 23.52 -11.39
N SER A 420 -26.68 24.85 -11.25
CA SER A 420 -25.48 25.70 -11.34
C SER A 420 -25.26 26.59 -10.11
N THR A 421 -26.26 26.75 -9.25
CA THR A 421 -26.25 27.72 -8.15
C THR A 421 -26.24 27.04 -6.79
N PHE A 422 -25.33 27.48 -5.94
CA PHE A 422 -25.12 26.98 -4.58
C PHE A 422 -25.13 28.16 -3.61
N ARG A 423 -25.84 28.03 -2.50
CA ARG A 423 -25.66 28.87 -1.31
C ARG A 423 -24.64 28.19 -0.41
N VAL A 424 -23.64 28.92 0.03
CA VAL A 424 -22.46 28.39 0.72
C VAL A 424 -22.14 29.23 1.94
N SER A 425 -21.91 28.58 3.07
CA SER A 425 -21.40 29.20 4.28
C SER A 425 -19.95 29.64 4.09
N GLY A 426 -19.59 30.80 4.61
CA GLY A 426 -18.21 31.28 4.62
C GLY A 426 -17.29 30.40 5.49
N LYS A 427 -17.84 29.51 6.32
CA LYS A 427 -17.08 28.52 7.08
C LYS A 427 -16.68 27.29 6.27
N LEU A 428 -17.34 27.00 5.14
CA LEU A 428 -17.07 25.81 4.33
C LEU A 428 -15.60 25.77 3.91
N PRO A 429 -14.86 24.66 4.09
CA PRO A 429 -13.52 24.49 3.54
C PRO A 429 -13.51 24.61 2.01
N VAL A 430 -12.47 25.22 1.45
CA VAL A 430 -12.36 25.40 -0.01
C VAL A 430 -12.26 24.05 -0.74
N ASP A 431 -11.60 23.07 -0.15
CA ASP A 431 -11.46 21.72 -0.72
C ASP A 431 -12.82 21.00 -0.84
N GLU A 432 -13.69 21.19 0.16
CA GLU A 432 -15.04 20.63 0.13
C GLU A 432 -15.88 21.31 -0.97
N LEU A 433 -15.78 22.64 -1.10
CA LEU A 433 -16.40 23.37 -2.21
C LEU A 433 -15.92 22.84 -3.58
N ASN A 434 -14.61 22.63 -3.74
CA ASN A 434 -14.02 22.10 -4.96
C ASN A 434 -14.56 20.71 -5.29
N SER A 435 -14.70 19.83 -4.29
CA SER A 435 -15.23 18.47 -4.46
C SER A 435 -16.68 18.45 -4.98
N VAL A 436 -17.53 19.37 -4.51
CA VAL A 436 -18.96 19.44 -4.88
C VAL A 436 -19.17 20.15 -6.22
N THR A 437 -18.37 21.17 -6.52
CA THR A 437 -18.57 22.03 -7.69
C THR A 437 -17.68 21.67 -8.87
N GLY A 438 -16.64 20.84 -8.66
CA GLY A 438 -15.61 20.53 -9.65
C GLY A 438 -14.68 21.70 -9.97
N LEU A 439 -14.64 22.71 -9.10
CA LEU A 439 -13.71 23.85 -9.20
C LEU A 439 -12.31 23.45 -8.73
N ASN A 440 -11.32 24.26 -9.11
CA ASN A 440 -9.93 24.09 -8.69
C ASN A 440 -9.39 25.37 -8.05
N ILE A 441 -10.05 25.80 -6.98
CA ILE A 441 -9.64 26.96 -6.19
C ILE A 441 -8.43 26.55 -5.33
N SER A 442 -7.36 27.34 -5.36
CA SER A 442 -6.14 27.08 -4.58
C SER A 442 -6.41 27.25 -3.08
N ASN A 443 -5.86 26.34 -2.26
CA ASN A 443 -5.95 26.37 -0.80
C ASN A 443 -4.64 26.92 -0.15
N GLU A 444 -3.77 27.61 -0.91
CA GLU A 444 -2.45 28.05 -0.42
C GLU A 444 -2.49 29.29 0.50
N ALA A 445 -3.51 30.14 0.38
CA ALA A 445 -3.58 31.44 1.06
C ALA A 445 -4.78 31.59 2.02
N TYR A 446 -5.72 30.66 1.99
CA TYR A 446 -6.98 30.72 2.73
C TYR A 446 -7.55 29.31 2.82
N ASP A 447 -8.08 28.92 3.98
CA ASP A 447 -8.62 27.56 4.20
C ASP A 447 -10.14 27.45 3.91
N THR A 448 -10.85 28.58 3.98
CA THR A 448 -12.32 28.63 3.92
C THR A 448 -12.84 29.47 2.74
N VAL A 449 -14.08 29.20 2.33
CA VAL A 449 -14.79 29.97 1.30
C VAL A 449 -14.88 31.45 1.69
N GLY A 450 -15.06 31.77 2.97
CA GLY A 450 -15.04 33.16 3.44
C GLY A 450 -13.69 33.84 3.22
N GLY A 451 -12.59 33.15 3.52
CA GLY A 451 -11.23 33.62 3.25
C GLY A 451 -10.96 33.82 1.76
N TRP A 452 -11.34 32.83 0.94
CA TRP A 452 -11.27 32.92 -0.52
C TRP A 452 -12.03 34.14 -1.07
N VAL A 453 -13.24 34.39 -0.57
CA VAL A 453 -14.06 35.51 -1.02
C VAL A 453 -13.42 36.85 -0.63
N LEU A 454 -12.83 36.96 0.55
CA LEU A 454 -12.11 38.17 0.95
C LEU A 454 -10.91 38.43 0.03
N ASP A 455 -10.14 37.40 -0.31
CA ASP A 455 -9.03 37.48 -1.26
C ASP A 455 -9.52 37.90 -2.65
N LEU A 456 -10.59 37.27 -3.15
CA LEU A 456 -11.20 37.57 -4.45
C LEU A 456 -11.66 39.03 -4.59
N PHE A 457 -12.17 39.63 -3.51
CA PHE A 457 -12.60 41.02 -3.48
C PHE A 457 -11.47 42.00 -3.10
N GLY A 458 -10.37 41.52 -2.51
CA GLY A 458 -9.24 42.32 -2.00
C GLY A 458 -9.61 43.26 -0.85
N ARG A 459 -10.81 43.12 -0.30
CA ARG A 459 -11.40 43.88 0.82
C ARG A 459 -12.64 43.17 1.33
N VAL A 460 -13.17 43.60 2.47
CA VAL A 460 -14.49 43.15 2.93
C VAL A 460 -15.58 43.61 1.94
N PRO A 461 -16.32 42.68 1.29
CA PRO A 461 -17.39 43.02 0.37
C PRO A 461 -18.64 43.48 1.11
N ARG A 462 -19.52 44.22 0.43
CA ARG A 462 -20.84 44.58 0.96
C ARG A 462 -21.86 43.48 0.64
N LYS A 463 -22.96 43.44 1.39
CA LYS A 463 -24.12 42.61 1.05
C LYS A 463 -24.60 42.93 -0.38
N SER A 464 -24.94 41.87 -1.11
CA SER A 464 -25.35 41.88 -2.52
C SER A 464 -24.27 42.32 -3.50
N GLU A 465 -23.02 42.43 -3.07
CA GLU A 465 -21.90 42.71 -3.96
C GLU A 465 -21.52 41.44 -4.75
N ARG A 466 -21.23 41.59 -6.04
CA ARG A 466 -20.97 40.49 -6.96
C ARG A 466 -19.59 40.61 -7.60
N ARG A 467 -18.87 39.48 -7.65
CA ARG A 467 -17.64 39.31 -8.43
C ARG A 467 -17.82 38.20 -9.44
N GLU A 468 -17.31 38.44 -10.64
CA GLU A 468 -17.36 37.48 -11.73
C GLU A 468 -15.95 37.04 -12.10
N THR A 469 -15.76 35.73 -12.20
CA THR A 469 -14.55 35.08 -12.70
C THR A 469 -14.88 34.36 -14.02
N PRO A 470 -13.89 33.79 -14.74
CA PRO A 470 -14.16 33.02 -15.95
C PRO A 470 -15.07 31.79 -15.73
N GLU A 471 -15.05 31.20 -14.53
CA GLU A 471 -15.69 29.91 -14.23
C GLU A 471 -16.99 30.06 -13.44
N LEU A 472 -17.14 31.13 -12.67
CA LEU A 472 -18.27 31.31 -11.75
C LEU A 472 -18.58 32.79 -11.47
N ILE A 473 -19.70 33.00 -10.80
CA ILE A 473 -20.16 34.26 -10.24
C ILE A 473 -20.34 34.08 -8.74
N VAL A 474 -19.67 34.90 -7.94
CA VAL A 474 -19.86 34.97 -6.49
C VAL A 474 -20.72 36.19 -6.15
N THR A 475 -21.79 36.00 -5.41
CA THR A 475 -22.62 37.08 -4.85
C THR A 475 -22.63 36.95 -3.34
N VAL A 476 -22.32 38.02 -2.62
CA VAL A 476 -22.26 38.00 -1.16
C VAL A 476 -23.66 38.20 -0.59
N GLU A 477 -24.18 37.23 0.16
CA GLU A 477 -25.54 37.30 0.73
C GLU A 477 -25.52 37.88 2.15
N LYS A 478 -24.54 37.49 2.97
CA LYS A 478 -24.44 37.92 4.37
C LYS A 478 -22.98 38.19 4.75
N VAL A 479 -22.74 39.36 5.32
CA VAL A 479 -21.45 39.78 5.90
C VAL A 479 -21.73 40.33 7.28
N GLU A 480 -20.94 39.91 8.26
CA GLU A 480 -20.99 40.42 9.62
C GLU A 480 -19.62 40.99 10.00
N ARG A 481 -19.59 42.28 10.31
CA ARG A 481 -18.36 43.05 10.55
C ARG A 481 -17.37 42.92 9.39
N THR A 482 -16.35 42.06 9.55
CA THR A 482 -15.29 41.79 8.57
C THR A 482 -15.36 40.38 8.00
N ARG A 483 -16.32 39.55 8.43
CA ARG A 483 -16.44 38.14 8.06
C ARG A 483 -17.56 37.95 7.05
N VAL A 484 -17.25 37.24 5.97
CA VAL A 484 -18.25 36.76 5.01
C VAL A 484 -18.92 35.53 5.61
N LEU A 485 -20.24 35.60 5.84
CA LEU A 485 -21.01 34.51 6.46
C LEU A 485 -21.67 33.62 5.42
N GLU A 486 -22.25 34.20 4.37
CA GLU A 486 -22.93 33.44 3.31
C GLU A 486 -22.66 34.06 1.95
N VAL A 487 -22.41 33.18 0.97
CA VAL A 487 -22.23 33.54 -0.44
C VAL A 487 -23.04 32.64 -1.35
N LEU A 488 -23.48 33.20 -2.46
CA LEU A 488 -24.16 32.51 -3.54
C LEU A 488 -23.18 32.37 -4.71
N ILE A 489 -22.87 31.13 -5.05
CA ILE A 489 -21.94 30.75 -6.12
C ILE A 489 -22.75 30.20 -7.29
N ALA A 490 -22.73 30.89 -8.42
CA ALA A 490 -23.34 30.44 -9.67
C ALA A 490 -22.27 30.05 -10.68
N LEU A 491 -22.19 28.77 -11.03
CA LEU A 491 -21.26 28.22 -12.02
C LEU A 491 -21.71 28.59 -13.43
N LYS A 492 -20.78 29.00 -14.29
CA LYS A 492 -21.07 29.31 -15.70
C LYS A 492 -21.21 28.07 -16.58
N LYS A 493 -20.70 26.92 -16.13
CA LYS A 493 -20.96 25.60 -16.71
C LYS A 493 -21.64 24.73 -15.66
N PRO A 494 -22.72 24.01 -16.01
CA PRO A 494 -23.39 23.11 -15.08
C PRO A 494 -22.47 21.95 -14.68
N VAL A 495 -22.59 21.50 -13.43
CA VAL A 495 -21.88 20.32 -12.93
C VAL A 495 -22.34 19.09 -13.73
N SER A 496 -21.41 18.37 -14.37
CA SER A 496 -21.70 17.13 -15.09
C SER A 496 -22.15 16.05 -14.10
N THR A 497 -23.31 15.44 -14.37
CA THR A 497 -24.05 14.50 -13.51
C THR A 497 -23.37 13.11 -13.33
N GLU A 498 -22.04 13.02 -13.33
CA GLU A 498 -21.32 11.74 -13.15
C GLU A 498 -20.60 11.61 -11.79
N ALA A 499 -20.56 12.66 -10.96
CA ALA A 499 -19.81 12.65 -9.69
C ALA A 499 -20.67 12.46 -8.42
N ALA A 500 -21.97 12.14 -8.54
CA ALA A 500 -22.87 12.00 -7.40
C ALA A 500 -23.68 10.70 -7.44
N ALA A 501 -22.99 9.57 -7.47
CA ALA A 501 -23.54 8.24 -7.19
C ALA A 501 -22.75 7.57 -6.06
#